data_AF-A0A962DQ51-F1
#
_entry.id   AF-A0A962DQ51-F1
#
_cell.length_a   1.000
_cell.length_b   1.000
_cell.length_c   1.000
_cell.angle_alpha   90.00
_cell.angle_beta   90.00
_cell.angle_gamma   90.00
#
_symmetry.space_group_name_H-M   'P 1'
#
loop_
_entity.id
_entity.type
_entity.pdbx_description
1 polymer ?
#
loop_
_entity_poly.entity_id
_entity_poly.type
_entity_poly.pdbx_seq_one_letter_code
_entity_poly.pdbx_strand_id
1 'polypeptide(L)'
;MNAIPFIAATLIALSGSARAEDAIQDADPVFMAGGQYTAALEQHTGHWRLLPADAQDREVVSDCAQQVYLPRGLWLINRNRQGQAELIATSGTALPPGHRERIALVSCEAAGAHPSALRAPASLIDWLSDNVGAVLVDE
;
A
#
# COMPACT_ATOMS: atom_id res chain seq x y z
N MET A 1 64.73 -29.79 50.10
CA MET A 1 64.50 -31.21 49.80
C MET A 1 63.02 -31.42 49.52
N ASN A 2 62.74 -32.06 48.37
CA ASN A 2 61.55 -32.87 48.01
C ASN A 2 60.18 -32.17 47.92
N ALA A 3 59.31 -32.46 46.95
CA ALA A 3 59.37 -33.25 45.72
C ALA A 3 58.14 -32.84 44.87
N ILE A 4 58.26 -32.90 43.54
CA ILE A 4 57.17 -32.67 42.58
C ILE A 4 56.34 -33.95 42.43
N PRO A 5 55.01 -33.85 42.23
CA PRO A 5 54.45 -34.64 41.13
C PRO A 5 53.34 -33.95 40.31
N PHE A 6 53.49 -34.10 39.00
CA PHE A 6 52.51 -34.58 38.01
C PHE A 6 51.16 -33.84 37.75
N ILE A 7 51.08 -33.30 36.53
CA ILE A 7 50.06 -33.49 35.47
C ILE A 7 48.59 -33.11 35.77
N ALA A 8 48.09 -32.12 35.01
CA ALA A 8 46.99 -32.33 34.05
C ALA A 8 46.86 -31.08 33.13
N ALA A 9 47.21 -31.25 31.86
CA ALA A 9 46.84 -30.31 30.81
C ALA A 9 45.35 -30.51 30.50
N THR A 10 44.51 -29.49 30.71
CA THR A 10 43.12 -29.50 30.24
C THR A 10 43.00 -28.56 29.04
N LEU A 11 42.95 -29.18 27.87
CA LEU A 11 42.66 -28.56 26.58
C LEU A 11 41.15 -28.43 26.39
N ILE A 12 40.76 -27.25 25.89
CA ILE A 12 39.64 -26.95 24.98
C ILE A 12 38.21 -27.21 25.49
N ALA A 13 37.44 -26.12 25.60
CA ALA A 13 36.08 -26.11 25.08
C ALA A 13 35.80 -24.77 24.40
N LEU A 14 35.51 -24.87 23.11
CA LEU A 14 35.06 -23.82 22.19
C LEU A 14 34.09 -22.87 22.90
N SER A 15 34.48 -21.60 23.04
CA SER A 15 33.52 -20.50 23.13
C SER A 15 32.86 -20.39 21.76
N GLY A 16 31.88 -21.26 21.51
CA GLY A 16 30.97 -21.15 20.40
C GLY A 16 30.29 -19.80 20.51
N SER A 17 30.62 -18.90 19.58
CA SER A 17 29.85 -17.68 19.37
C SER A 17 28.42 -18.12 19.06
N ALA A 18 27.53 -18.02 20.05
CA ALA A 18 26.11 -18.08 19.81
C ALA A 18 25.79 -16.91 18.88
N ARG A 19 25.68 -17.20 17.58
CA ARG A 19 25.03 -16.30 16.66
C ARG A 19 23.57 -16.34 17.04
N ALA A 20 23.11 -15.30 17.71
CA ALA A 20 21.70 -14.97 17.67
C ALA A 20 21.38 -14.68 16.20
N GLU A 21 20.87 -15.69 15.50
CA GLU A 21 19.96 -15.44 14.39
C GLU A 21 18.75 -14.77 15.02
N ASP A 22 18.81 -13.44 15.14
CA ASP A 22 17.61 -12.63 15.08
C ASP A 22 16.99 -12.98 13.72
N ALA A 23 16.08 -13.96 13.76
CA ALA A 23 15.07 -14.10 12.74
C ALA A 23 14.49 -12.70 12.61
N ILE A 24 14.83 -12.03 11.51
CA ILE A 24 14.07 -10.88 11.04
C ILE A 24 12.67 -11.47 10.88
N GLN A 25 11.84 -11.29 11.90
CA GLN A 25 10.42 -11.41 11.72
C GLN A 25 10.15 -10.42 10.60
N ASP A 26 9.76 -10.92 9.44
CA ASP A 26 9.04 -10.11 8.48
C ASP A 26 7.93 -9.47 9.31
N ALA A 27 8.15 -8.21 9.67
CA ALA A 27 7.10 -7.39 10.20
C ALA A 27 6.20 -7.17 9.00
N ASP A 28 5.33 -8.16 8.74
CA ASP A 28 4.14 -7.96 7.95
C ASP A 28 3.60 -6.61 8.41
N PRO A 29 3.43 -5.63 7.51
CA PRO A 29 3.04 -4.30 7.92
C PRO A 29 1.77 -4.44 8.76
N VAL A 30 1.89 -4.13 10.05
CA VAL A 30 0.76 -4.14 10.98
C VAL A 30 -0.19 -3.08 10.44
N PHE A 31 -1.23 -3.55 9.76
CA PHE A 31 -2.18 -2.72 9.09
C PHE A 31 -2.85 -1.80 10.12
N MET A 32 -2.42 -0.53 10.15
CA MET A 32 -3.05 0.51 10.94
C MET A 32 -4.12 1.13 10.06
N ALA A 33 -5.37 0.70 10.23
CA ALA A 33 -6.52 1.33 9.58
C ALA A 33 -6.48 2.85 9.84
N GLY A 34 -6.64 3.65 8.77
CA GLY A 34 -6.55 5.12 8.82
C GLY A 34 -5.14 5.71 8.95
N GLY A 35 -4.09 4.90 9.09
CA GLY A 35 -2.71 5.37 9.31
C GLY A 35 -1.81 5.46 8.08
N GLN A 36 -2.04 4.63 7.07
CA GLN A 36 -1.13 4.48 5.91
C GLN A 36 -1.75 4.85 4.56
N TYR A 37 -3.06 4.64 4.41
CA TYR A 37 -3.82 5.02 3.23
C TYR A 37 -5.27 5.32 3.62
N THR A 38 -5.92 6.22 2.87
CA THR A 38 -7.28 6.71 3.14
C THR A 38 -8.34 5.86 2.44
N ALA A 39 -7.96 5.07 1.43
CA ALA A 39 -8.85 4.08 0.83
C ALA A 39 -8.08 2.89 0.23
N ALA A 40 -8.75 1.76 0.06
CA ALA A 40 -8.32 0.63 -0.77
C ALA A 40 -9.32 0.42 -1.91
N LEU A 41 -8.82 0.00 -3.07
CA LEU A 41 -9.60 -0.42 -4.24
C LEU A 41 -9.26 -1.87 -4.58
N GLU A 42 -10.27 -2.75 -4.53
CA GLU A 42 -10.28 -4.07 -5.18
C GLU A 42 -10.94 -3.88 -6.57
N GLN A 43 -10.12 -3.84 -7.62
CA GLN A 43 -10.55 -3.27 -8.91
C GLN A 43 -11.33 -4.27 -9.77
N HIS A 44 -11.12 -5.58 -9.61
CA HIS A 44 -11.95 -6.59 -10.29
C HIS A 44 -13.41 -6.54 -9.84
N THR A 45 -13.65 -6.24 -8.56
CA THR A 45 -15.00 -6.15 -7.97
C THR A 45 -15.54 -4.72 -7.96
N GLY A 46 -14.67 -3.72 -8.21
CA GLY A 46 -15.02 -2.31 -8.05
C GLY A 46 -15.28 -1.94 -6.59
N HIS A 47 -14.80 -2.73 -5.63
CA HIS A 47 -15.04 -2.51 -4.21
C HIS A 47 -14.02 -1.51 -3.66
N TRP A 48 -14.55 -0.47 -3.02
CA TRP A 48 -13.77 0.52 -2.31
C TRP A 48 -13.97 0.37 -0.81
N ARG A 49 -12.87 0.28 -0.08
CA ARG A 49 -12.88 0.38 1.38
C ARG A 49 -12.28 1.72 1.79
N LEU A 50 -13.10 2.57 2.38
CA LEU A 50 -12.72 3.89 2.88
C LEU A 50 -12.26 3.75 4.33
N LEU A 51 -11.11 4.34 4.64
CA LEU A 51 -10.42 4.18 5.93
C LEU A 51 -10.23 5.56 6.58
N PRO A 52 -11.30 6.19 7.07
CA PRO A 52 -11.22 7.48 7.73
C PRO A 52 -10.43 7.39 9.05
N ALA A 53 -9.88 8.54 9.46
CA ALA A 53 -9.13 8.64 10.72
C ALA A 53 -9.98 8.43 11.98
N ASP A 54 -11.31 8.48 11.86
CA ASP A 54 -12.26 8.22 12.95
C ASP A 54 -12.57 6.73 13.16
N ALA A 55 -11.89 5.84 12.42
CA ALA A 55 -12.02 4.39 12.47
C ALA A 55 -13.41 3.85 12.11
N GLN A 56 -14.25 4.64 11.45
CA GLN A 56 -15.52 4.17 10.89
C GLN A 56 -15.34 3.80 9.43
N ASP A 57 -14.70 2.66 9.19
CA ASP A 57 -14.49 2.14 7.84
C ASP A 57 -15.82 2.00 7.09
N ARG A 58 -15.82 2.37 5.80
CA ARG A 58 -17.01 2.30 4.94
C ARG A 58 -16.69 1.57 3.66
N GLU A 59 -17.64 0.77 3.20
CA GLU A 59 -17.53 0.08 1.92
C GLU A 59 -18.41 0.76 0.87
N VAL A 60 -17.88 0.90 -0.34
CA VAL A 60 -18.58 1.43 -1.50
C VAL A 60 -18.33 0.50 -2.67
N VAL A 61 -19.36 -0.15 -3.17
CA VAL A 61 -19.28 -0.92 -4.42
C VAL A 61 -19.54 0.02 -5.59
N SER A 62 -18.62 0.03 -6.55
CA SER A 62 -18.75 0.80 -7.78
C SER A 62 -19.29 -0.08 -8.90
N ASP A 63 -20.54 0.15 -9.28
CA ASP A 63 -21.14 -0.46 -10.47
C ASP A 63 -20.78 0.28 -11.78
N CYS A 64 -19.79 1.18 -11.74
CA CYS A 64 -19.35 1.87 -12.96
C CYS A 64 -18.83 0.85 -13.98
N ALA A 65 -19.12 1.08 -15.27
CA ALA A 65 -18.44 0.37 -16.34
C ALA A 65 -16.95 0.78 -16.38
N GLN A 66 -16.11 0.01 -15.69
CA GLN A 66 -14.67 0.27 -15.61
C GLN A 66 -14.02 0.02 -16.97
N GLN A 67 -13.27 1.00 -17.47
CA GLN A 67 -12.59 0.93 -18.77
C GLN A 67 -11.06 0.89 -18.66
N VAL A 68 -10.55 1.02 -17.43
CA VAL A 68 -9.13 1.05 -17.13
C VAL A 68 -8.85 0.19 -15.91
N TYR A 69 -7.72 -0.51 -15.95
CA TYR A 69 -7.16 -1.22 -14.82
C TYR A 69 -5.91 -0.47 -14.37
N LEU A 70 -5.77 -0.23 -13.07
CA LEU A 70 -4.62 0.47 -12.53
C LEU A 70 -3.54 -0.55 -12.17
N PRO A 71 -2.25 -0.25 -12.43
CA PRO A 71 -1.17 -0.99 -11.81
C PRO A 71 -1.33 -0.99 -10.29
N ARG A 72 -1.18 -2.18 -9.69
CA ARG A 72 -1.22 -2.36 -8.24
C ARG A 72 -0.16 -1.51 -7.55
N GLY A 73 -0.49 -1.05 -6.36
CA GLY A 73 0.40 -0.25 -5.54
C GLY A 73 -0.28 0.99 -4.97
N LEU A 74 0.52 1.96 -4.56
CA LEU A 74 0.05 3.13 -3.86
C LEU A 74 -0.11 4.33 -4.79
N TRP A 75 -1.31 4.91 -4.80
CA TRP A 75 -1.66 6.07 -5.60
C TRP A 75 -2.04 7.23 -4.70
N LEU A 76 -1.57 8.44 -4.98
CA LEU A 76 -1.94 9.63 -4.22
C LEU A 76 -3.19 10.27 -4.81
N ILE A 77 -4.12 10.66 -3.95
CA ILE A 77 -5.26 11.48 -4.33
C ILE A 77 -4.76 12.92 -4.49
N ASN A 78 -5.09 13.54 -5.61
CA ASN A 78 -4.76 14.95 -5.88
C ASN A 78 -5.90 15.63 -6.64
N ARG A 79 -5.78 16.95 -6.82
CA ARG A 79 -6.59 17.73 -7.74
C ARG A 79 -5.70 18.29 -8.86
N ASN A 80 -6.15 18.18 -10.09
CA ASN A 80 -5.47 18.78 -11.22
C ASN A 80 -5.61 20.32 -11.22
N ARG A 81 -5.05 21.00 -12.23
CA ARG A 81 -5.11 22.48 -12.34
C ARG A 81 -6.54 23.03 -12.48
N GLN A 82 -7.48 22.18 -12.89
CA GLN A 82 -8.90 22.50 -13.02
C GLN A 82 -9.69 22.15 -11.74
N GLY A 83 -9.03 21.67 -10.68
CA GLY A 83 -9.67 21.27 -9.42
C GLY A 83 -10.31 19.88 -9.43
N GLN A 84 -10.17 19.13 -10.53
CA GLN A 84 -10.76 17.79 -10.67
C GLN A 84 -9.88 16.75 -10.00
N ALA A 85 -10.52 15.76 -9.37
CA ALA A 85 -9.85 14.67 -8.69
C ALA A 85 -9.03 13.80 -9.66
N GLU A 86 -7.88 13.33 -9.20
CA GLU A 86 -7.01 12.42 -9.92
C GLU A 86 -6.19 11.55 -8.97
N LEU A 87 -5.77 10.39 -9.47
CA LEU A 87 -4.81 9.52 -8.84
C LEU A 87 -3.43 9.72 -9.48
N ILE A 88 -2.39 9.80 -8.64
CA ILE A 88 -1.00 9.94 -9.06
C ILE A 88 -0.20 8.76 -8.54
N ALA A 89 0.45 8.01 -9.43
CA ALA A 89 1.32 6.91 -9.04
C ALA A 89 2.48 7.44 -8.18
N THR A 90 2.74 6.77 -7.06
CA THR A 90 3.95 7.03 -6.27
C THR A 90 5.17 6.41 -6.96
N SER A 91 6.38 6.81 -6.55
CA SER A 91 7.62 6.18 -7.05
C SER A 91 7.74 4.69 -6.72
N GLY A 92 6.97 4.20 -5.73
CA GLY A 92 6.89 2.78 -5.40
C GLY A 92 5.92 1.99 -6.27
N THR A 93 5.07 2.64 -7.04
CA THR A 93 4.10 1.97 -7.93
C THR A 93 4.76 1.66 -9.25
N ALA A 94 4.97 0.36 -9.52
CA ALA A 94 5.55 -0.09 -10.77
C ALA A 94 4.55 0.16 -11.93
N LEU A 95 4.92 1.04 -12.86
CA LEU A 95 4.12 1.34 -14.05
C LEU A 95 4.65 0.57 -15.26
N PRO A 96 3.89 -0.39 -15.83
CA PRO A 96 4.28 -1.03 -17.07
C PRO A 96 4.35 -0.03 -18.23
N PRO A 97 5.13 -0.29 -19.28
CA PRO A 97 5.22 0.60 -20.44
C PRO A 97 3.83 0.96 -21.00
N GLY A 98 3.63 2.25 -21.28
CA GLY A 98 2.36 2.78 -21.79
C GLY A 98 1.32 3.17 -20.73
N HIS A 99 1.55 2.87 -19.44
CA HIS A 99 0.69 3.35 -18.36
C HIS A 99 0.99 4.81 -18.02
N ARG A 100 -0.04 5.54 -17.61
CA ARG A 100 0.08 6.93 -17.18
C ARG A 100 0.31 6.98 -15.68
N GLU A 101 1.21 7.87 -15.27
CA GLU A 101 1.44 8.21 -13.86
C GLU A 101 0.27 8.98 -13.23
N ARG A 102 -0.61 9.58 -14.05
CA ARG A 102 -1.72 10.42 -13.61
C ARG A 102 -3.00 9.95 -14.28
N ILE A 103 -3.99 9.61 -13.47
CA ILE A 103 -5.27 9.06 -13.91
C ILE A 103 -6.38 9.94 -13.36
N ALA A 104 -7.20 10.50 -14.24
CA ALA A 104 -8.35 11.29 -13.82
C ALA A 104 -9.38 10.39 -13.10
N LEU A 105 -9.94 10.88 -12.00
CA LEU A 105 -11.11 10.31 -11.34
C LEU A 105 -12.35 11.03 -11.86
N VAL A 106 -13.26 10.30 -12.48
CA VAL A 106 -14.48 10.86 -13.10
C VAL A 106 -15.71 10.09 -12.65
N SER A 107 -16.86 10.74 -12.60
CA SER A 107 -18.10 10.07 -12.20
C SER A 107 -18.45 8.93 -13.19
N CYS A 108 -19.17 7.91 -12.72
CA CYS A 108 -19.65 6.83 -13.60
C CYS A 108 -20.33 7.38 -14.86
N GLU A 109 -21.16 8.42 -14.69
CA GLU A 109 -21.98 9.05 -15.74
C GLU A 109 -21.24 10.09 -16.59
N ALA A 110 -19.93 10.30 -16.38
CA ALA A 110 -19.17 11.30 -17.11
C ALA A 110 -19.10 10.95 -18.61
N ALA A 111 -19.90 11.65 -19.41
CA ALA A 111 -19.91 11.54 -20.86
C ALA A 111 -18.62 12.14 -21.45
N GLY A 112 -18.05 11.48 -22.46
CA GLY A 112 -16.85 11.97 -23.15
C GLY A 112 -15.56 11.96 -22.32
N ALA A 113 -15.56 11.32 -21.15
CA ALA A 113 -14.34 11.13 -20.38
C ALA A 113 -13.31 10.31 -21.17
N HIS A 114 -12.03 10.59 -20.93
CA HIS A 114 -10.94 9.88 -21.58
C HIS A 114 -11.01 8.37 -21.25
N PRO A 115 -10.75 7.44 -22.20
CA PRO A 115 -10.86 6.00 -21.95
C PRO A 115 -9.98 5.46 -20.81
N SER A 116 -8.91 6.17 -20.47
CA SER A 116 -8.00 5.82 -19.37
C SER A 116 -8.37 6.47 -18.03
N ALA A 117 -9.53 7.13 -17.92
CA ALA A 117 -9.99 7.70 -16.67
C ALA A 117 -10.59 6.60 -15.78
N LEU A 118 -10.32 6.64 -14.48
CA LEU A 118 -10.96 5.74 -13.53
C LEU A 118 -12.34 6.29 -13.19
N ARG A 119 -13.35 5.45 -13.38
CA ARG A 119 -14.73 5.78 -13.05
C ARG A 119 -15.05 5.37 -11.62
N ALA A 120 -15.77 6.23 -10.91
CA ALA A 120 -16.25 5.99 -9.55
C ALA A 120 -17.60 6.70 -9.33
N PRO A 121 -18.42 6.29 -8.33
CA PRO A 121 -19.58 7.06 -7.91
C PRO A 121 -19.19 8.49 -7.52
N ALA A 122 -20.04 9.47 -7.85
CA ALA A 122 -19.73 10.88 -7.57
C ALA A 122 -19.48 11.13 -6.06
N SER A 123 -20.27 10.52 -5.19
CA SER A 123 -20.12 10.60 -3.73
C SER A 123 -18.78 10.07 -3.24
N LEU A 124 -18.25 9.02 -3.88
CA LEU A 124 -16.93 8.49 -3.57
C LEU A 124 -15.83 9.46 -3.99
N ILE A 125 -15.94 10.05 -5.18
CA ILE A 125 -14.98 11.04 -5.67
C ILE A 125 -14.94 12.26 -4.76
N ASP A 126 -16.10 12.76 -4.34
CA ASP A 126 -16.20 13.87 -3.39
C ASP A 126 -15.53 13.52 -2.07
N TRP A 127 -15.86 12.34 -1.51
CA TRP A 127 -15.25 11.87 -0.27
C TRP A 127 -13.73 11.76 -0.35
N LEU A 128 -13.19 11.15 -1.42
CA LEU A 128 -11.75 11.02 -1.64
C LEU A 128 -11.09 12.40 -1.76
N SER A 129 -11.77 13.35 -2.39
CA SER A 129 -11.27 14.69 -2.60
C SER A 129 -11.27 15.56 -1.34
N ASP A 130 -12.10 15.20 -0.35
CA ASP A 130 -12.15 15.83 0.97
C ASP A 130 -11.24 15.10 1.98
N ASN A 131 -10.97 13.82 1.76
CA ASN A 131 -10.11 12.95 2.58
C ASN A 131 -8.83 12.59 1.81
N VAL A 132 -8.09 13.63 1.41
CA VAL A 132 -6.87 13.50 0.62
C VAL A 132 -5.86 12.62 1.36
N GLY A 133 -5.28 11.69 0.62
CA GLY A 133 -4.29 10.76 1.12
C GLY A 133 -3.84 9.80 0.03
N ALA A 134 -3.56 8.56 0.41
CA ALA A 134 -3.18 7.52 -0.50
C ALA A 134 -4.32 6.50 -0.70
N VAL A 135 -4.43 5.96 -1.90
CA VAL A 135 -5.27 4.82 -2.27
C VAL A 135 -4.36 3.64 -2.51
N LEU A 136 -4.57 2.56 -1.77
CA LEU A 136 -3.99 1.26 -2.11
C LEU A 136 -4.84 0.64 -3.22
N VAL A 137 -4.22 0.33 -4.35
CA VAL A 137 -4.86 -0.41 -5.45
C VAL A 137 -4.37 -1.84 -5.40
N ASP A 138 -5.30 -2.78 -5.23
CA ASP A 138 -5.06 -4.22 -5.28
C ASP A 138 -5.77 -4.87 -6.47
N GLU A 139 -5.80 -6.20 -6.57
CA GLU A 139 -6.47 -6.91 -7.66
C GLU A 139 -7.98 -6.63 -7.72
#